data_AF-A0A1S2KPD4-F1
#
_entry.id   AF-A0A1S2KPD4-F1
#
_cell.length_a   1.000
_cell.length_b   1.000
_cell.length_c   1.000
_cell.angle_alpha   90.00
_cell.angle_beta   90.00
_cell.angle_gamma   90.00
#
_symmetry.space_group_name_H-M   'P 1'
#
loop_
_entity.id
_entity.type
_entity.pdbx_description
1 polymer ?
#
loop_
_entity_poly.entity_id
_entity_poly.type
_entity_poly.pdbx_seq_one_letter_code
_entity_poly.pdbx_strand_id
1 'polypeptide(L)'
;MSSEEGAARAGPDRPLPEDYVAQRIKLEREARGWSTVTLSERMAEAGHPVNQAAIWRIESGKPRRRVNLDEAIGFCKVFDLDMDELTSPPGQIANAHVRRLIAEYVGNYKQHLAARKEMRRIQGQLQEYTDANPNQEDLVKGFLAHELAVASNGEFHRHFPPSKLISYLGEHVKDITPKD
;
A
#
# COMPACT_ATOMS: atom_id res chain seq x y z
N MET A 1 30.01 25.29 -20.68
CA MET A 1 29.07 25.78 -19.65
C MET A 1 27.70 25.13 -19.88
N SER A 2 27.50 23.85 -19.52
CA SER A 2 26.16 23.22 -19.54
C SER A 2 26.14 21.84 -18.84
N SER A 3 26.97 21.65 -17.81
CA SER A 3 27.15 20.34 -17.15
C SER A 3 26.88 20.36 -15.64
N GLU A 4 26.77 21.54 -15.01
CA GLU A 4 26.57 21.67 -13.56
C GLU A 4 25.11 21.91 -13.15
N GLU A 5 24.29 22.56 -13.98
CA GLU A 5 22.87 22.85 -13.64
C GLU A 5 21.97 21.60 -13.59
N GLY A 6 22.37 20.50 -14.22
CA GLY A 6 21.64 19.23 -14.17
C GLY A 6 21.80 18.48 -12.84
N ALA A 7 22.90 18.73 -12.12
CA ALA A 7 23.21 18.03 -10.87
C ALA A 7 22.47 18.62 -9.65
N ALA A 8 22.16 19.92 -9.68
CA ALA A 8 21.57 20.64 -8.55
C ALA A 8 20.06 20.41 -8.34
N ARG A 9 19.33 19.81 -9.31
CA ARG A 9 17.89 19.48 -9.15
C ARG A 9 17.62 18.17 -8.43
N ALA A 10 18.66 17.39 -8.11
CA ALA A 10 18.52 16.17 -7.33
C ALA A 10 18.56 16.50 -5.84
N GLY A 11 17.45 17.02 -5.31
CA GLY A 11 17.21 17.03 -3.87
C GLY A 11 17.31 15.61 -3.26
N PRO A 12 17.49 15.50 -1.94
CA PRO A 12 17.93 14.26 -1.28
C PRO A 12 16.94 13.09 -1.35
N ASP A 13 15.72 13.29 -1.84
CA ASP A 13 14.71 12.23 -1.89
C ASP A 13 14.11 12.11 -3.31
N ARG A 14 14.39 10.98 -3.94
CA ARG A 14 13.79 10.61 -5.21
C ARG A 14 12.39 10.03 -4.91
N PRO A 15 11.33 10.42 -5.64
CA PRO A 15 10.03 9.79 -5.44
C PRO A 15 10.14 8.27 -5.63
N LEU A 16 9.54 7.51 -4.71
CA LEU A 16 9.53 6.04 -4.74
C LEU A 16 9.22 5.43 -6.12
N PRO A 17 8.26 5.95 -6.91
CA PRO A 17 7.99 5.44 -8.26
C PRO A 17 9.20 5.50 -9.19
N GLU A 18 10.03 6.55 -9.11
CA GLU A 18 11.20 6.63 -9.97
C GLU A 18 12.29 5.63 -9.56
N ASP A 19 12.39 5.28 -8.28
CA ASP A 19 13.26 4.20 -7.84
C ASP A 19 12.77 2.83 -8.32
N TYR A 20 11.45 2.63 -8.39
CA TYR A 20 10.88 1.44 -9.02
C TYR A 20 11.21 1.36 -10.50
N VAL A 21 11.11 2.47 -11.24
CA VAL A 21 11.51 2.53 -12.66
C VAL A 21 12.97 2.10 -12.84
N ALA A 22 13.90 2.67 -12.06
CA ALA A 22 15.32 2.32 -12.18
C ALA A 22 15.61 0.85 -11.86
N GLN A 23 14.96 0.30 -10.83
CA GLN A 23 15.11 -1.10 -10.47
C GLN A 23 14.47 -2.03 -11.51
N ARG A 24 13.31 -1.67 -12.08
CA ARG A 24 12.62 -2.42 -13.14
C ARG A 24 13.49 -2.50 -14.39
N ILE A 25 14.03 -1.38 -14.87
CA ILE A 25 14.90 -1.34 -16.05
C ILE A 25 16.07 -2.32 -15.88
N LYS A 26 16.73 -2.30 -14.71
CA LYS A 26 17.83 -3.22 -14.40
C LYS A 26 17.36 -4.69 -14.43
N LEU A 27 16.24 -5.00 -13.77
CA LEU A 27 15.68 -6.33 -13.68
C LEU A 27 15.31 -6.89 -15.07
N GLU A 28 14.56 -6.13 -15.87
CA GLU A 28 14.11 -6.57 -17.19
C GLU A 28 15.28 -6.78 -18.16
N ARG A 29 16.30 -5.91 -18.07
CA ARG A 29 17.55 -6.04 -18.83
C ARG A 29 18.31 -7.30 -18.44
N GLU A 30 18.49 -7.55 -17.15
CA GLU A 30 19.20 -8.72 -16.63
C GLU A 30 18.45 -10.03 -16.91
N ALA A 31 17.12 -10.05 -16.77
CA ALA A 31 16.27 -11.19 -17.08
C ALA A 31 16.34 -11.61 -18.56
N ARG A 32 16.55 -10.65 -19.47
CA ARG A 32 16.73 -10.91 -20.92
C ARG A 32 18.18 -11.17 -21.31
N GLY A 33 19.12 -11.17 -20.35
CA GLY A 33 20.54 -11.34 -20.62
C GLY A 33 21.16 -10.19 -21.43
N TRP A 34 20.55 -9.00 -21.39
CA TRP A 34 21.00 -7.86 -22.19
C TRP A 34 22.11 -7.07 -21.48
N SER A 35 23.08 -6.65 -22.27
CA SER A 35 24.03 -5.62 -21.83
C SER A 35 23.37 -4.24 -21.85
N THR A 36 23.98 -3.24 -21.20
CA THR A 36 23.53 -1.85 -21.31
C THR A 36 23.67 -1.30 -22.74
N VAL A 37 24.60 -1.85 -23.54
CA VAL A 37 24.74 -1.53 -24.98
C VAL A 37 23.52 -2.03 -25.74
N THR A 38 23.18 -3.30 -25.54
CA THR A 38 22.04 -3.95 -26.21
C THR A 38 20.72 -3.23 -25.90
N LEU A 39 20.53 -2.77 -24.65
CA LEU A 39 19.35 -1.97 -24.31
C LEU A 39 19.38 -0.60 -25.00
N SER A 40 20.55 0.04 -25.10
CA SER A 40 20.73 1.31 -25.81
C SER A 40 20.34 1.20 -27.30
N GLU A 41 20.78 0.14 -27.95
CA GLU A 41 20.46 -0.17 -29.36
C GLU A 41 18.95 -0.38 -29.55
N ARG A 42 18.33 -1.20 -28.69
CA ARG A 42 16.87 -1.45 -28.74
C ARG A 42 16.04 -0.20 -28.50
N MET A 43 16.47 0.65 -27.59
CA MET A 43 15.84 1.94 -27.33
C MET A 43 15.92 2.84 -28.58
N ALA A 44 17.06 2.85 -29.29
CA ALA A 44 17.20 3.56 -30.55
C ALA A 44 16.31 2.97 -31.67
N GLU A 45 16.27 1.65 -31.82
CA GLU A 45 15.38 0.94 -32.76
C GLU A 45 13.90 1.24 -32.50
N ALA A 46 13.52 1.38 -31.23
CA ALA A 46 12.17 1.73 -30.83
C ALA A 46 11.78 3.20 -31.10
N GLY A 47 12.74 4.05 -31.49
CA GLY A 47 12.55 5.48 -31.73
C GLY A 47 12.80 6.38 -30.51
N HIS A 48 13.34 5.82 -29.41
CA HIS A 48 13.57 6.53 -28.14
C HIS A 48 15.04 6.38 -27.70
N PRO A 49 16.01 7.00 -28.40
CA PRO A 49 17.43 6.71 -28.19
C PRO A 49 17.91 7.12 -26.78
N VAL A 50 18.49 6.17 -26.05
CA VAL A 50 19.12 6.40 -24.74
C VAL A 50 20.52 5.83 -24.76
N ASN A 51 21.52 6.67 -24.47
CA ASN A 51 22.93 6.25 -24.45
C ASN A 51 23.19 5.21 -23.34
N GLN A 52 24.01 4.20 -23.62
CA GLN A 52 24.52 3.21 -22.66
C GLN A 52 24.96 3.82 -21.30
N ALA A 53 25.72 4.91 -21.32
CA ALA A 53 26.20 5.58 -20.10
C ALA A 53 25.05 6.25 -19.32
N ALA A 54 23.96 6.64 -19.98
CA ALA A 54 22.77 7.13 -19.32
C ALA A 54 21.98 5.98 -18.68
N ILE A 55 21.84 4.83 -19.37
CA ILE A 55 21.24 3.61 -18.81
C ILE A 55 21.96 3.18 -17.53
N TRP A 56 23.29 3.11 -17.56
CA TRP A 56 24.07 2.76 -16.37
C TRP A 56 23.84 3.74 -15.21
N ARG A 57 23.79 5.06 -15.49
CA ARG A 57 23.51 6.09 -14.48
C ARG A 57 22.07 6.02 -13.94
N ILE A 58 21.11 5.58 -14.74
CA ILE A 58 19.73 5.31 -14.29
C ILE A 58 19.72 4.13 -13.32
N GLU A 59 20.36 3.01 -13.68
CA GLU A 59 20.30 1.77 -12.90
C GLU A 59 21.13 1.84 -11.60
N SER A 60 22.35 2.38 -11.69
CA SER A 60 23.38 2.22 -10.66
C SER A 60 24.08 3.53 -10.23
N GLY A 61 23.69 4.68 -10.79
CA GLY A 61 24.27 5.97 -10.45
C GLY A 61 24.04 6.36 -8.97
N LYS A 62 24.91 7.23 -8.44
CA LYS A 62 24.76 7.84 -7.11
C LYS A 62 25.02 9.35 -7.19
N PRO A 63 23.99 10.21 -7.18
CA PRO A 63 22.56 9.88 -7.27
C PRO A 63 22.20 9.28 -8.64
N ARG A 64 21.12 8.48 -8.70
CA ARG A 64 20.63 7.93 -9.96
C ARG A 64 20.11 9.03 -10.87
N ARG A 65 20.34 8.88 -12.18
CA ARG A 65 19.77 9.76 -13.20
C ARG A 65 18.25 9.50 -13.30
N ARG A 66 17.45 10.58 -13.34
CA ARG A 66 16.00 10.50 -13.60
C ARG A 66 15.73 10.10 -15.04
N VAL A 67 14.60 9.42 -15.25
CA VAL A 67 14.10 9.02 -16.57
C VAL A 67 13.07 10.06 -16.98
N ASN A 68 13.20 10.61 -18.19
CA ASN A 68 12.20 11.54 -18.72
C ASN A 68 11.01 10.76 -19.34
N LEU A 69 9.95 11.46 -19.75
CA LEU A 69 8.73 10.80 -20.25
C LEU A 69 8.97 10.03 -21.57
N ASP A 70 9.77 10.58 -22.48
CA ASP A 70 10.09 9.92 -23.76
C ASP A 70 10.88 8.63 -23.53
N GLU A 71 11.87 8.68 -22.64
CA GLU A 71 12.63 7.50 -22.20
C GLU A 71 11.74 6.46 -21.52
N ALA A 72 10.79 6.88 -20.68
CA ALA A 72 9.84 5.98 -20.04
C ALA A 72 8.94 5.27 -21.05
N ILE A 73 8.41 6.00 -22.05
CA ILE A 73 7.64 5.42 -23.16
C ILE A 73 8.49 4.43 -23.96
N GLY A 74 9.76 4.77 -24.21
CA GLY A 74 10.71 3.87 -24.85
C GLY A 74 10.93 2.58 -24.07
N PHE A 75 11.13 2.67 -22.76
CA PHE A 75 11.29 1.47 -21.90
C PHE A 75 10.02 0.62 -21.87
N CYS A 76 8.84 1.22 -21.76
CA CYS A 76 7.56 0.53 -21.89
C CYS A 76 7.49 -0.28 -23.19
N LYS A 77 7.83 0.36 -24.33
CA LYS A 77 7.80 -0.28 -25.65
C LYS A 77 8.84 -1.39 -25.81
N VAL A 78 10.08 -1.17 -25.33
CA VAL A 78 11.17 -2.14 -25.47
C VAL A 78 10.99 -3.36 -24.56
N PHE A 79 10.41 -3.17 -23.38
CA PHE A 79 10.17 -4.26 -22.42
C PHE A 79 8.80 -4.91 -22.52
N ASP A 80 7.89 -4.35 -23.33
CA ASP A 80 6.48 -4.75 -23.44
C ASP A 80 5.75 -4.63 -22.09
N LEU A 81 5.84 -3.44 -21.49
CA LEU A 81 5.23 -3.07 -20.21
C LEU A 81 4.36 -1.83 -20.38
N ASP A 82 3.30 -1.73 -19.58
CA ASP A 82 2.59 -0.45 -19.43
C ASP A 82 3.30 0.49 -18.42
N MET A 83 2.82 1.74 -18.32
CA MET A 83 3.40 2.73 -17.42
C MET A 83 3.16 2.39 -15.93
N ASP A 84 2.06 1.70 -15.61
CA ASP A 84 1.73 1.26 -14.25
C ASP A 84 2.73 0.17 -13.80
N GLU A 85 3.03 -0.79 -14.67
CA GLU A 85 4.01 -1.85 -14.47
C GLU A 85 5.44 -1.32 -14.34
N LEU A 86 5.80 -0.34 -15.19
CA LEU A 86 7.12 0.30 -15.15
C LEU A 86 7.34 1.08 -13.83
N THR A 87 6.29 1.72 -13.31
CA THR A 87 6.36 2.56 -12.10
C THR A 87 6.00 1.81 -10.81
N SER A 88 5.67 0.52 -10.88
CA SER A 88 5.33 -0.33 -9.74
C SER A 88 6.54 -1.11 -9.18
N PRO A 89 6.52 -1.52 -7.89
CA PRO A 89 7.60 -2.27 -7.25
C PRO A 89 8.09 -3.51 -8.06
N PRO A 90 9.39 -3.58 -8.40
CA PRO A 90 9.98 -4.74 -9.10
C PRO A 90 9.94 -5.99 -8.22
N GLY A 91 9.47 -7.11 -8.78
CA GLY A 91 9.15 -8.34 -8.06
C GLY A 91 7.67 -8.73 -8.12
N GLN A 92 6.80 -7.80 -8.55
CA GLN A 92 5.42 -8.12 -8.92
C GLN A 92 5.33 -8.41 -10.43
N ILE A 93 5.73 -9.60 -10.87
CA ILE A 93 4.98 -10.25 -11.96
C ILE A 93 3.80 -10.92 -11.28
N ALA A 94 2.87 -10.12 -10.78
CA ALA A 94 1.65 -10.66 -10.20
C ALA A 94 0.73 -11.03 -11.36
N ASN A 95 0.50 -12.34 -11.54
CA ASN A 95 -0.64 -12.89 -12.27
C ASN A 95 -1.85 -11.95 -12.11
N ALA A 96 -2.55 -11.60 -13.19
CA ALA A 96 -3.71 -10.69 -13.13
C ALA A 96 -4.72 -11.07 -12.04
N HIS A 97 -4.84 -12.37 -11.74
CA HIS A 97 -5.60 -12.89 -10.62
C HIS A 97 -5.08 -12.41 -9.25
N VAL A 98 -3.78 -12.47 -9.01
CA VAL A 98 -3.13 -11.99 -7.78
C VAL A 98 -3.27 -10.47 -7.64
N ARG A 99 -3.14 -9.70 -8.73
CA ARG A 99 -3.39 -8.24 -8.70
C ARG A 99 -4.82 -7.92 -8.28
N ARG A 100 -5.81 -8.65 -8.82
CA ARG A 100 -7.22 -8.51 -8.43
C ARG A 100 -7.43 -8.84 -6.95
N LEU A 101 -6.88 -9.95 -6.47
CA LEU A 101 -6.99 -10.34 -5.05
C LEU A 101 -6.36 -9.29 -4.11
N ILE A 102 -5.20 -8.74 -4.48
CA ILE A 102 -4.55 -7.67 -3.71
C ILE A 102 -5.41 -6.41 -3.72
N ALA A 103 -5.95 -6.00 -4.88
CA ALA A 103 -6.81 -4.83 -4.99
C ALA A 103 -8.08 -4.98 -4.14
N GLU A 104 -8.71 -6.16 -4.17
CA GLU A 104 -9.87 -6.50 -3.36
C GLU A 104 -9.53 -6.49 -1.86
N TYR A 105 -8.41 -7.10 -1.47
CA TYR A 105 -7.93 -7.07 -0.09
C TYR A 105 -7.67 -5.63 0.40
N VAL A 106 -6.97 -4.81 -0.39
CA VAL A 106 -6.71 -3.41 -0.04
C VAL A 106 -8.00 -2.60 0.05
N GLY A 107 -8.97 -2.86 -0.83
CA GLY A 107 -10.32 -2.28 -0.76
C GLY A 107 -11.02 -2.61 0.55
N ASN A 108 -11.08 -3.89 0.90
CA ASN A 108 -11.66 -4.36 2.16
C ASN A 108 -10.91 -3.80 3.38
N TYR A 109 -9.58 -3.73 3.32
CA TYR A 109 -8.77 -3.15 4.39
C TYR A 109 -9.10 -1.67 4.63
N LYS A 110 -9.30 -0.88 3.56
CA LYS A 110 -9.74 0.52 3.67
C LYS A 110 -11.13 0.63 4.31
N GLN A 111 -12.07 -0.22 3.90
CA GLN A 111 -13.41 -0.27 4.51
C GLN A 111 -13.33 -0.64 5.99
N HIS A 112 -12.52 -1.64 6.35
CA HIS A 112 -12.27 -2.02 7.74
C HIS A 112 -11.69 -0.87 8.57
N LEU A 113 -10.70 -0.13 8.04
CA LEU A 113 -10.14 1.04 8.73
C LEU A 113 -11.19 2.15 8.93
N ALA A 114 -12.05 2.40 7.93
CA ALA A 114 -13.13 3.37 8.02
C ALA A 114 -14.18 2.95 9.07
N ALA A 115 -14.65 1.70 9.01
CA ALA A 115 -15.57 1.13 9.99
C ALA A 115 -14.97 1.15 11.40
N ARG A 116 -13.66 0.85 11.55
CA ARG A 116 -12.96 0.92 12.85
C ARG A 116 -12.82 2.35 13.37
N LYS A 117 -12.67 3.35 12.49
CA LYS A 117 -12.69 4.76 12.90
C LYS A 117 -14.08 5.14 13.41
N GLU A 118 -15.11 4.73 12.70
CA GLU A 118 -16.50 5.03 13.05
C GLU A 118 -16.93 4.34 14.35
N MET A 119 -16.58 3.06 14.51
CA MET A 119 -16.81 2.32 15.75
C MET A 119 -16.14 2.98 16.95
N ARG A 120 -14.91 3.51 16.78
CA ARG A 120 -14.22 4.28 17.83
C ARG A 120 -14.95 5.59 18.16
N ARG A 121 -15.51 6.27 17.15
CA ARG A 121 -16.30 7.49 17.35
C ARG A 121 -17.56 7.19 18.17
N ILE A 122 -18.32 6.17 17.78
CA ILE A 122 -19.54 5.75 18.49
C ILE A 122 -19.21 5.28 19.91
N GLN A 123 -18.12 4.53 20.08
CA GLN A 123 -17.67 4.12 21.41
C GLN A 123 -17.35 5.32 22.31
N GLY A 124 -16.72 6.36 21.77
CA GLY A 124 -16.51 7.61 22.49
C GLY A 124 -17.82 8.26 22.94
N GLN A 125 -18.83 8.29 22.07
CA GLN A 125 -20.16 8.83 22.40
C GLN A 125 -20.89 8.02 23.48
N LEU A 126 -20.76 6.69 23.44
CA LEU A 126 -21.31 5.82 24.48
C LEU A 126 -20.64 6.08 25.83
N GLN A 127 -19.31 6.23 25.85
CA GLN A 127 -18.59 6.60 27.07
C GLN A 127 -19.04 7.95 27.60
N GLU A 128 -19.10 8.99 26.74
CA GLU A 128 -19.59 10.32 27.12
C GLU A 128 -21.02 10.26 27.70
N TYR A 129 -21.88 9.42 27.13
CA TYR A 129 -23.24 9.21 27.63
C TYR A 129 -23.24 8.56 29.02
N THR A 130 -22.49 7.47 29.22
CA THR A 130 -22.45 6.78 30.51
C THR A 130 -21.78 7.62 31.60
N ASP A 131 -20.77 8.41 31.26
CA ASP A 131 -20.12 9.34 32.18
C ASP A 131 -21.10 10.43 32.63
N ALA A 132 -21.95 10.92 31.72
CA ALA A 132 -23.00 11.90 32.03
C ALA A 132 -24.23 11.29 32.74
N ASN A 133 -24.46 9.98 32.61
CA ASN A 133 -25.62 9.26 33.18
C ASN A 133 -25.20 8.00 33.95
N PRO A 134 -24.48 8.12 35.08
CA PRO A 134 -23.93 6.95 35.78
C PRO A 134 -25.00 5.94 36.25
N ASN A 135 -26.21 6.41 36.53
CA ASN A 135 -27.33 5.54 36.93
C ASN A 135 -27.87 4.65 35.78
N GLN A 136 -27.46 4.89 34.54
CA GLN A 136 -27.85 4.10 33.36
C GLN A 136 -26.71 3.27 32.78
N GLU A 137 -25.51 3.35 33.36
CA GLU A 137 -24.30 2.71 32.84
C GLU A 137 -24.48 1.19 32.65
N ASP A 138 -24.97 0.49 33.67
CA ASP A 138 -25.24 -0.95 33.63
C ASP A 138 -26.24 -1.33 32.54
N LEU A 139 -27.33 -0.55 32.39
CA LEU A 139 -28.34 -0.79 31.37
C LEU A 139 -27.74 -0.67 29.96
N VAL A 140 -26.96 0.38 29.71
CA VAL A 140 -26.34 0.64 28.40
C VAL A 140 -25.31 -0.43 28.06
N LYS A 141 -24.44 -0.79 29.01
CA LYS A 141 -23.40 -1.81 28.80
C LYS A 141 -24.00 -3.20 28.61
N GLY A 142 -25.00 -3.56 29.42
CA GLY A 142 -25.72 -4.82 29.28
C GLY A 142 -26.46 -4.93 27.95
N PHE A 143 -27.13 -3.86 27.50
CA PHE A 143 -27.79 -3.84 26.20
C PHE A 143 -26.81 -3.97 25.04
N LEU A 144 -25.69 -3.23 25.08
CA LEU A 144 -24.63 -3.35 24.06
C LEU A 144 -24.05 -4.78 24.02
N ALA A 145 -23.78 -5.38 25.18
CA ALA A 145 -23.30 -6.75 25.27
C ALA A 145 -24.30 -7.73 24.64
N HIS A 146 -25.59 -7.62 24.96
CA HIS A 146 -26.63 -8.46 24.37
C HIS A 146 -26.68 -8.35 22.84
N GLU A 147 -26.72 -7.13 22.30
CA GLU A 147 -26.79 -6.90 20.84
C GLU A 147 -25.56 -7.46 20.11
N LEU A 148 -24.37 -7.35 20.72
CA LEU A 148 -23.13 -7.94 20.16
C LEU A 148 -23.17 -9.47 20.19
N ALA A 149 -23.73 -10.08 21.25
CA ALA A 149 -23.92 -11.52 21.32
C ALA A 149 -24.86 -12.01 20.21
N VAL A 150 -25.98 -11.30 20.00
CA VAL A 150 -26.95 -11.61 18.92
C VAL A 150 -26.31 -11.45 17.54
N ALA A 151 -25.65 -10.32 17.28
CA ALA A 151 -25.07 -10.00 15.97
C ALA A 151 -23.96 -10.97 15.55
N SER A 152 -23.33 -11.65 16.51
CA SER A 152 -22.23 -12.58 16.27
C SER A 152 -22.67 -14.04 16.17
N ASN A 153 -23.96 -14.37 16.36
CA ASN A 153 -24.43 -15.75 16.54
C ASN A 153 -23.61 -16.51 17.62
N GLY A 154 -23.10 -15.81 18.63
CA GLY A 154 -22.21 -16.38 19.66
C GLY A 154 -20.76 -16.62 19.23
N GLU A 155 -20.36 -16.24 18.01
CA GLU A 155 -18.99 -16.43 17.51
C GLU A 155 -18.04 -15.26 17.78
N PHE A 156 -18.48 -14.22 18.51
CA PHE A 156 -17.70 -12.99 18.71
C PHE A 156 -16.27 -13.26 19.26
N HIS A 157 -16.06 -14.36 20.01
CA HIS A 157 -14.75 -14.75 20.56
C HIS A 157 -13.71 -15.17 19.55
N ARG A 158 -14.11 -15.67 18.37
CA ARG A 158 -13.14 -16.08 17.34
C ARG A 158 -12.35 -14.89 16.81
N HIS A 159 -12.86 -13.67 17.01
CA HIS A 159 -12.22 -12.42 16.68
C HIS A 159 -12.00 -11.60 17.94
N PHE A 160 -10.79 -11.61 18.50
CA PHE A 160 -10.42 -10.84 19.69
C PHE A 160 -11.04 -9.43 19.66
N PRO A 161 -12.00 -9.12 20.56
CA PRO A 161 -12.65 -7.82 20.54
C PRO A 161 -11.61 -6.71 20.80
N PRO A 162 -11.81 -5.50 20.25
CA PRO A 162 -10.88 -4.40 20.48
C PRO A 162 -10.69 -4.17 21.98
N SER A 163 -9.45 -4.02 22.44
CA SER A 163 -9.12 -3.83 23.87
C SER A 163 -9.91 -2.71 24.55
N LYS A 164 -10.23 -1.65 23.81
CA LYS A 164 -11.08 -0.56 24.31
C LYS A 164 -12.52 -1.00 24.59
N LEU A 165 -13.11 -1.87 23.77
CA LEU A 165 -14.47 -2.37 23.98
C LEU A 165 -14.52 -3.25 25.22
N ILE A 166 -13.52 -4.12 25.40
CA ILE A 166 -13.36 -4.93 26.61
C ILE A 166 -13.28 -4.03 27.85
N SER A 167 -12.43 -3.01 27.81
CA SER A 167 -12.29 -2.05 28.92
C SER A 167 -13.59 -1.30 29.22
N TYR A 168 -14.38 -0.96 28.20
CA TYR A 168 -15.65 -0.25 28.36
C TYR A 168 -16.73 -1.16 28.97
N LEU A 169 -16.89 -2.38 28.46
CA LEU A 169 -17.91 -3.32 28.89
C LEU A 169 -17.70 -3.84 30.32
N GLY A 170 -16.45 -3.89 30.81
CA GLY A 170 -16.17 -4.33 32.18
C GLY A 170 -16.68 -5.75 32.45
N GLU A 171 -17.54 -5.93 33.45
CA GLU A 171 -18.09 -7.25 33.80
C GLU A 171 -19.04 -7.82 32.73
N HIS A 172 -19.69 -6.96 31.93
CA HIS A 172 -20.58 -7.38 30.84
C HIS A 172 -19.86 -8.03 29.65
N VAL A 173 -18.52 -8.04 29.66
CA VAL A 173 -17.75 -8.89 28.73
C VAL A 173 -18.12 -10.36 28.89
N LYS A 174 -18.56 -10.77 30.09
CA LYS A 174 -19.01 -12.15 30.34
C LYS A 174 -20.29 -12.51 29.60
N ASP A 175 -21.14 -11.53 29.31
CA ASP A 175 -22.45 -11.74 28.67
C ASP A 175 -22.32 -11.94 27.15
N ILE A 176 -21.20 -11.50 26.59
CA ILE A 176 -20.83 -11.86 25.22
C ILE A 176 -20.05 -13.17 25.15
N THR A 177 -19.53 -13.73 26.26
CA THR A 177 -18.78 -15.01 26.34
C THR A 177 -19.65 -16.22 26.70
N PRO A 178 -19.44 -17.42 26.15
CA PRO A 178 -20.20 -18.60 26.59
C PRO A 178 -19.83 -18.92 28.05
N LYS A 179 -20.82 -19.34 28.83
CA LYS A 179 -20.57 -20.12 30.06
C LYS A 179 -20.21 -21.53 29.62
N ASP A 180 -19.08 -22.03 30.09
CA ASP A 180 -18.72 -23.46 30.00
C ASP A 180 -19.85 -24.34 30.56
#